data_AF-A0A958FW27-F1
#
_entry.id   AF-A0A958FW27-F1
#
_cell.length_a   1.000
_cell.length_b   1.000
_cell.length_c   1.000
_cell.angle_alpha   90.00
_cell.angle_beta   90.00
_cell.angle_gamma   90.00
#
_symmetry.space_group_name_H-M   'P 1'
#
loop_
_entity.id
_entity.type
_entity.pdbx_description
1 polymer ?
#
loop_
_entity_poly.entity_id
_entity_poly.type
_entity_poly.pdbx_seq_one_letter_code
_entity_poly.pdbx_strand_id
1 'polypeptide(L)'
;MAYVKIFFIKHLKNALSYIDQERGPDSLVDAEGCSTEDPKLDFRLKAEMANNKGAVEGVHIIQSWNEQESSQHSAQFFQDIGKEMVSQYFKGHDFVIATHTETGKTHNHILVSPWHNDTQKKITNKKIHLYKLRELNDKLCLERGLSVINQKQRTREFYMPEKVRQMTRFNGRSWLLDLVQKIDFAKGLSTSREDLDSVLDVFGIKTRITDKHITYYYPGREQGKRGNKLGSKYNLEGLEKAFESNRQRIQNHPELQTLLHSFHANPEGVASLVSKANFPSEQFKQSILQQGKKGSGSTLHPSEKELQHLIPADELRRAKHKSIVEYAQANKIAITQNKNGTWTLPKRPFVEIQGNTWVNKRNRTQGNLIDFVAAYKNTSFLQAVAEINQNPRLLKLEKHLSIPERSYNSFIIPKDKQMGGKPAEILLQSLFSQKKTPYAHAESWMHKSQIQVHENGSIFMFPQDSHEGALVFERDTSGTWNKNKKGKTDQPFFSQTHPGRKVSVYTDPFGFIQKGMNHLNHRNHTVLVMLDWNEKTLDRFLSLHPQIKGVHFKDKSAEHDMDHLQTKYKGLGISIESPGHTRPYPGREHTL
;
A
#
# COMPACT_ATOMS: atom_id res chain seq x y z
N MET A 1 16.72 -12.35 3.68
CA MET A 1 16.61 -11.17 4.53
C MET A 1 17.63 -11.36 5.62
N ALA A 2 18.57 -10.43 5.69
CA ALA A 2 19.64 -10.47 6.68
C ALA A 2 19.08 -10.36 8.12
N TYR A 3 19.69 -11.09 9.04
CA TYR A 3 19.25 -11.17 10.43
C TYR A 3 20.45 -11.21 11.40
N VAL A 4 20.35 -10.48 12.52
CA VAL A 4 21.41 -10.41 13.54
C VAL A 4 20.89 -10.70 14.95
N LYS A 5 21.65 -11.51 15.71
CA LYS A 5 21.53 -11.76 17.16
C LYS A 5 22.84 -11.39 17.86
N ILE A 6 22.74 -10.99 19.13
CA ILE A 6 23.87 -10.75 20.02
C ILE A 6 23.66 -11.49 21.34
N PHE A 7 24.71 -12.14 21.83
CA PHE A 7 24.74 -12.83 23.11
C PHE A 7 25.96 -12.35 23.89
N PHE A 8 25.73 -11.89 25.12
CA PHE A 8 26.81 -11.57 26.05
C PHE A 8 27.14 -12.84 26.83
N ILE A 9 28.33 -13.37 26.59
CA ILE A 9 28.73 -14.70 27.03
C ILE A 9 29.54 -14.60 28.31
N LYS A 10 29.17 -15.39 29.31
CA LYS A 10 29.93 -15.51 30.56
C LYS A 10 31.05 -16.55 30.49
N HIS A 11 30.94 -17.53 29.61
CA HIS A 11 31.93 -18.60 29.40
C HIS A 11 32.11 -18.91 27.91
N LEU A 12 33.30 -18.68 27.36
CA LEU A 12 33.56 -18.77 25.93
C LEU A 12 33.42 -20.18 25.31
N LYS A 13 33.44 -21.23 26.14
CA LYS A 13 33.47 -22.65 25.71
C LYS A 13 32.39 -23.01 24.67
N ASN A 14 31.17 -22.50 24.82
CA ASN A 14 30.06 -22.83 23.91
C ASN A 14 30.06 -22.00 22.62
N ALA A 15 30.77 -20.87 22.57
CA ALA A 15 30.88 -20.06 21.35
C ALA A 15 32.00 -20.56 20.44
N LEU A 16 33.09 -21.04 21.04
CA LEU A 16 34.25 -21.58 20.33
C LEU A 16 33.92 -22.83 19.53
N SER A 17 32.99 -23.67 19.99
CA SER A 17 32.52 -24.82 19.20
C SER A 17 31.87 -24.44 17.86
N TYR A 18 31.52 -23.18 17.65
CA TYR A 18 31.04 -22.67 16.36
C TYR A 18 32.14 -21.99 15.54
N ILE A 19 33.33 -21.81 16.09
CA ILE A 19 34.51 -21.26 15.38
C ILE A 19 35.44 -22.42 14.98
N ASP A 20 35.60 -23.40 15.87
CA ASP A 20 36.54 -24.52 15.72
C ASP A 20 36.02 -25.66 14.84
N GLN A 21 34.75 -25.62 14.40
CA GLN A 21 34.15 -26.70 13.62
C GLN A 21 34.12 -26.34 12.14
N GLU A 22 34.82 -27.12 11.31
CA GLU A 22 34.61 -27.13 9.86
C GLU A 22 33.19 -27.65 9.56
N ARG A 23 32.39 -26.81 8.92
CA ARG A 23 30.94 -26.93 8.82
C ARG A 23 30.48 -26.71 7.38
N GLY A 24 31.11 -27.49 6.49
CA GLY A 24 30.94 -27.48 5.04
C GLY A 24 32.25 -27.20 4.29
N PRO A 25 32.32 -27.52 2.98
CA PRO A 25 33.54 -27.38 2.16
C PRO A 25 33.99 -25.93 1.95
N ASP A 26 33.06 -24.97 2.11
CA ASP A 26 33.33 -23.53 1.95
C ASP A 26 33.35 -22.78 3.30
N SER A 27 33.66 -23.49 4.40
CA SER A 27 33.77 -22.85 5.71
C SER A 27 34.97 -21.91 5.74
N LEU A 28 34.78 -20.67 6.18
CA LEU A 28 35.84 -19.67 6.26
C LEU A 28 35.99 -19.18 7.68
N VAL A 29 37.22 -19.15 8.18
CA VAL A 29 37.56 -18.57 9.49
C VAL A 29 38.58 -17.46 9.26
N ASP A 30 38.37 -16.32 9.92
CA ASP A 30 39.34 -15.22 9.94
C ASP A 30 39.26 -14.47 11.27
N ALA A 31 40.27 -13.68 11.59
CA ALA A 31 40.34 -12.90 12.81
C ALA A 31 41.03 -11.54 12.62
N GLU A 32 40.68 -10.58 13.47
CA GLU A 32 41.32 -9.27 13.55
C GLU A 32 41.74 -9.03 15.01
N GLY A 33 43.04 -8.86 15.25
CA GLY A 33 43.58 -8.55 16.60
C GLY A 33 43.68 -9.73 17.57
N CYS A 34 43.32 -10.95 17.14
CA CYS A 34 43.51 -12.21 17.86
C CYS A 34 43.82 -13.38 16.90
N SER A 35 44.25 -14.51 17.43
CA SER A 35 44.46 -15.76 16.70
C SER A 35 43.14 -16.39 16.27
N THR A 36 43.15 -17.03 15.11
CA THR A 36 42.06 -17.91 14.64
C THR A 36 42.05 -19.26 15.36
N GLU A 37 43.19 -19.70 15.91
CA GLU A 37 43.36 -21.02 16.54
C GLU A 37 42.91 -21.05 18.02
N ASP A 38 43.27 -20.02 18.80
CA ASP A 38 42.84 -19.89 20.20
C ASP A 38 42.50 -18.44 20.58
N PRO A 39 41.37 -17.91 20.04
CA PRO A 39 40.91 -16.55 20.37
C PRO A 39 40.56 -16.38 21.86
N LYS A 40 40.31 -17.48 22.58
CA LYS A 40 40.01 -17.45 24.01
C LYS A 40 41.23 -17.08 24.83
N LEU A 41 42.40 -17.62 24.49
CA LEU A 41 43.66 -17.29 25.15
C LEU A 41 43.94 -15.78 25.03
N ASP A 42 43.82 -15.23 23.82
CA ASP A 42 44.07 -13.80 23.57
C ASP A 42 43.10 -12.90 24.35
N PHE A 43 41.81 -13.25 24.37
CA PHE A 43 40.80 -12.48 25.11
C PHE A 43 41.07 -12.51 26.62
N ARG A 44 41.56 -13.65 27.13
CA ARG A 44 41.95 -13.81 28.53
C ARG A 44 43.17 -12.98 28.87
N LEU A 45 44.22 -13.02 28.03
CA LEU A 45 45.42 -12.20 28.24
C LEU A 45 45.06 -10.71 28.31
N LYS A 46 44.17 -10.24 27.43
CA LYS A 46 43.66 -8.85 27.46
C LYS A 46 42.83 -8.53 28.71
N ALA A 47 42.04 -9.48 29.19
CA ALA A 47 41.30 -9.33 30.44
C ALA A 47 42.24 -9.20 31.65
N GLU A 48 43.35 -9.95 31.66
CA GLU A 48 44.39 -9.87 32.69
C GLU A 48 45.12 -8.52 32.64
N MET A 49 45.47 -8.05 31.44
CA MET A 49 46.08 -6.72 31.24
C MET A 49 45.16 -5.57 31.70
N ALA A 50 43.85 -5.68 31.48
CA ALA A 50 42.86 -4.68 31.90
C ALA A 50 42.54 -4.71 33.41
N ASN A 51 43.16 -5.60 34.18
CA ASN A 51 43.00 -5.79 35.63
C ASN A 51 41.53 -5.86 36.11
N ASN A 52 40.64 -6.42 35.28
CA ASN A 52 39.20 -6.36 35.52
C ASN A 52 38.50 -7.70 35.26
N LYS A 53 38.03 -8.34 36.34
CA LYS A 53 37.43 -9.69 36.36
C LYS A 53 35.90 -9.66 36.17
N GLY A 54 35.40 -8.90 35.19
CA GLY A 54 33.96 -8.80 34.96
C GLY A 54 33.35 -10.07 34.33
N ALA A 55 32.10 -10.40 34.65
CA ALA A 55 31.42 -11.68 34.31
C ALA A 55 31.15 -11.97 32.81
N VAL A 56 31.50 -11.09 31.88
CA VAL A 56 31.33 -11.31 30.42
C VAL A 56 32.70 -11.57 29.81
N GLU A 57 32.92 -12.76 29.28
CA GLU A 57 34.16 -13.19 28.63
C GLU A 57 34.17 -12.88 27.12
N GLY A 58 33.01 -12.68 26.50
CA GLY A 58 32.92 -12.33 25.08
C GLY A 58 31.54 -11.91 24.61
N VAL A 59 31.47 -11.33 23.42
CA VAL A 59 30.22 -10.97 22.75
C VAL A 59 30.09 -11.81 21.48
N HIS A 60 29.12 -12.71 21.44
CA HIS A 60 28.86 -13.56 20.28
C HIS A 60 27.73 -12.99 19.44
N ILE A 61 28.02 -12.77 18.17
CA ILE A 61 27.11 -12.23 17.18
C ILE A 61 26.84 -13.34 16.16
N ILE A 62 25.56 -13.56 15.88
CA ILE A 62 25.15 -14.45 14.78
C ILE A 62 24.49 -13.58 13.73
N GLN A 63 25.03 -13.62 12.53
CA GLN A 63 24.52 -12.91 11.35
C GLN A 63 24.15 -13.94 10.29
N SER A 64 22.96 -13.87 9.69
CA SER A 64 22.51 -14.88 8.73
C SER A 64 21.67 -14.31 7.59
N TRP A 65 21.66 -15.02 6.46
CA TRP A 65 20.91 -14.67 5.25
C TRP A 65 19.92 -15.76 4.85
N ASN A 66 19.03 -15.46 3.89
CA ASN A 66 18.06 -16.44 3.41
C ASN A 66 18.70 -17.38 2.35
N GLU A 67 18.05 -18.50 2.05
CA GLU A 67 18.55 -19.51 1.09
C GLU A 67 18.80 -18.94 -0.31
N GLN A 68 17.87 -18.11 -0.82
CA GLN A 68 17.99 -17.49 -2.14
C GLN A 68 19.24 -16.59 -2.21
N GLU A 69 19.46 -15.70 -1.24
CA GLU A 69 20.64 -14.84 -1.18
C GLU A 69 21.93 -15.66 -0.97
N SER A 70 21.86 -16.67 -0.10
CA SER A 70 23.00 -17.57 0.18
C SER A 70 23.46 -18.32 -1.06
N SER A 71 22.53 -18.65 -1.96
CA SER A 71 22.85 -19.32 -3.23
C SER A 71 23.42 -18.38 -4.32
N GLN A 72 23.29 -17.07 -4.15
CA GLN A 72 23.67 -16.07 -5.16
C GLN A 72 25.07 -15.46 -4.95
N HIS A 73 25.65 -15.64 -3.77
CA HIS A 73 26.92 -15.02 -3.39
C HIS A 73 27.83 -16.02 -2.67
N SER A 74 29.14 -15.80 -2.73
CA SER A 74 30.14 -16.67 -2.08
C SER A 74 30.15 -16.50 -0.55
N ALA A 75 30.70 -17.49 0.16
CA ALA A 75 30.92 -17.40 1.61
C ALA A 75 31.78 -16.17 1.98
N GLN A 76 32.81 -15.87 1.17
CA GLN A 76 33.69 -14.71 1.37
C GLN A 76 32.91 -13.40 1.37
N PHE A 77 31.97 -13.23 0.43
CA PHE A 77 31.15 -12.02 0.35
C PHE A 77 30.35 -11.78 1.65
N PHE A 78 29.82 -12.84 2.25
CA PHE A 78 29.09 -12.74 3.51
C PHE A 78 30.02 -12.51 4.71
N GLN A 79 31.21 -13.12 4.71
CA GLN A 79 32.23 -12.89 5.73
C GLN A 79 32.70 -11.43 5.73
N ASP A 80 32.89 -10.83 4.55
CA ASP A 80 33.32 -9.43 4.41
C ASP A 80 32.29 -8.45 4.97
N ILE A 81 30.99 -8.72 4.79
CA ILE A 81 29.92 -7.94 5.43
C ILE A 81 29.99 -8.05 6.95
N GLY A 82 30.26 -9.24 7.47
CA GLY A 82 30.40 -9.48 8.91
C GLY A 82 31.59 -8.76 9.52
N LYS A 83 32.75 -8.82 8.85
CA LYS A 83 33.96 -8.09 9.23
C LYS A 83 33.71 -6.59 9.25
N GLU A 84 33.23 -6.03 8.14
CA GLU A 84 32.97 -4.59 8.06
C GLU A 84 31.99 -4.11 9.14
N MET A 85 30.92 -4.88 9.40
CA MET A 85 29.97 -4.56 10.46
C MET A 85 30.65 -4.47 11.83
N VAL A 86 31.51 -5.42 12.17
CA VAL A 86 32.17 -5.48 13.48
C VAL A 86 33.31 -4.47 13.57
N SER A 87 34.14 -4.31 12.55
CA SER A 87 35.23 -3.31 12.54
C SER A 87 34.68 -1.87 12.60
N GLN A 88 33.50 -1.60 12.01
CA GLN A 88 32.84 -0.29 12.15
C GLN A 88 32.21 -0.07 13.53
N TYR A 89 31.51 -1.08 14.08
CA TYR A 89 30.74 -0.89 15.32
C TYR A 89 31.54 -1.10 16.61
N PHE A 90 32.44 -2.08 16.60
CA PHE A 90 33.33 -2.43 17.70
C PHE A 90 34.78 -2.06 17.37
N LYS A 91 34.98 -0.86 16.82
CA LYS A 91 36.31 -0.34 16.49
C LYS A 91 37.25 -0.45 17.70
N GLY A 92 38.44 -1.02 17.47
CA GLY A 92 39.46 -1.21 18.51
C GLY A 92 39.23 -2.42 19.41
N HIS A 93 38.28 -3.29 19.11
CA HIS A 93 38.11 -4.60 19.74
C HIS A 93 38.55 -5.71 18.78
N ASP A 94 39.15 -6.77 19.32
CA ASP A 94 39.47 -7.94 18.50
C ASP A 94 38.23 -8.77 18.24
N PHE A 95 38.25 -9.53 17.16
CA PHE A 95 37.23 -10.50 16.89
C PHE A 95 37.74 -11.65 16.02
N VAL A 96 37.04 -12.78 16.12
CA VAL A 96 37.16 -13.91 15.21
C VAL A 96 35.81 -14.15 14.56
N ILE A 97 35.80 -14.49 13.27
CA ILE A 97 34.61 -14.71 12.46
C ILE A 97 34.72 -16.04 11.72
N ALA A 98 33.74 -16.92 11.96
CA ALA A 98 33.54 -18.16 11.21
C ALA A 98 32.28 -18.08 10.35
N THR A 99 32.36 -18.48 9.09
CA THR A 99 31.24 -18.48 8.12
C THR A 99 30.89 -19.92 7.76
N HIS A 100 29.63 -20.31 7.95
CA HIS A 100 29.14 -21.66 7.65
C HIS A 100 28.11 -21.66 6.52
N THR A 101 28.10 -22.71 5.69
CA THR A 101 27.21 -22.86 4.52
C THR A 101 26.35 -24.14 4.54
N GLU A 102 26.61 -25.07 5.45
CA GLU A 102 26.00 -26.41 5.55
C GLU A 102 24.46 -26.48 5.52
N THR A 103 23.76 -25.47 6.02
CA THR A 103 22.30 -25.51 6.22
C THR A 103 21.50 -24.89 5.06
N GLY A 104 22.17 -24.60 3.93
CA GLY A 104 21.60 -23.84 2.81
C GLY A 104 21.41 -22.34 3.12
N LYS A 105 21.67 -21.92 4.36
CA LYS A 105 21.71 -20.52 4.80
C LYS A 105 23.10 -20.18 5.28
N THR A 106 23.77 -19.30 4.54
CA THR A 106 25.05 -18.77 4.96
C THR A 106 24.85 -17.97 6.24
N HIS A 107 25.72 -18.18 7.22
CA HIS A 107 25.69 -17.45 8.47
C HIS A 107 27.08 -17.30 9.07
N ASN A 108 27.33 -16.14 9.67
CA ASN A 108 28.55 -15.81 10.39
C ASN A 108 28.33 -16.00 11.89
N HIS A 109 29.29 -16.63 12.54
CA HIS A 109 29.52 -16.57 13.98
C HIS A 109 30.70 -15.65 14.23
N ILE A 110 30.45 -14.51 14.86
CA ILE A 110 31.48 -13.53 15.19
C ILE A 110 31.61 -13.43 16.69
N LEU A 111 32.81 -13.65 17.21
CA LEU A 111 33.10 -13.54 18.62
C LEU A 111 34.02 -12.34 18.85
N VAL A 112 33.53 -11.34 19.58
CA VAL A 112 34.21 -10.07 19.81
C VAL A 112 34.73 -10.01 21.24
N SER A 113 35.97 -9.56 21.39
CA SER A 113 36.61 -9.28 22.67
C SER A 113 35.84 -8.18 23.39
N PRO A 114 35.46 -8.38 24.66
CA PRO A 114 34.76 -7.35 25.39
C PRO A 114 35.66 -6.16 25.73
N TRP A 115 36.98 -6.27 25.55
CA TRP A 115 37.97 -5.26 25.93
C TRP A 115 38.47 -4.49 24.71
N HIS A 116 38.50 -3.17 24.85
CA HIS A 116 39.09 -2.30 23.83
C HIS A 116 40.61 -2.30 23.98
N ASN A 117 41.34 -2.42 22.87
CA ASN A 117 42.80 -2.55 22.83
C ASN A 117 43.51 -1.34 23.47
N ASP A 118 43.15 -0.12 23.08
CA ASP A 118 43.83 1.08 23.61
C ASP A 118 43.30 1.54 24.97
N THR A 119 41.97 1.57 25.14
CA THR A 119 41.35 2.18 26.33
C THR A 119 41.14 1.22 27.48
N GLN A 120 41.30 -0.09 27.23
CA GLN A 120 41.00 -1.18 28.18
C GLN A 120 39.56 -1.14 28.73
N LYS A 121 38.67 -0.37 28.10
CA LYS A 121 37.26 -0.27 28.50
C LYS A 121 36.49 -1.50 28.03
N LYS A 122 35.53 -1.91 28.86
CA LYS A 122 34.69 -3.07 28.59
C LYS A 122 33.38 -2.71 27.87
N ILE A 123 32.96 -3.52 26.90
CA ILE A 123 31.62 -3.46 26.33
C ILE A 123 30.59 -3.78 27.42
N THR A 124 29.68 -2.85 27.66
CA THR A 124 28.58 -3.05 28.62
C THR A 124 27.42 -3.81 27.99
N ASN A 125 26.82 -4.76 28.73
CA ASN A 125 25.62 -5.46 28.27
C ASN A 125 24.40 -4.53 28.24
N LYS A 126 24.19 -3.88 27.10
CA LYS A 126 23.05 -2.99 26.85
C LYS A 126 22.29 -3.46 25.62
N LYS A 127 20.95 -3.47 25.72
CA LYS A 127 20.05 -3.80 24.59
C LYS A 127 20.30 -2.92 23.36
N ILE A 128 20.83 -1.71 23.54
CA ILE A 128 21.15 -0.78 22.46
C ILE A 128 22.13 -1.36 21.42
N HIS A 129 23.06 -2.23 21.82
CA HIS A 129 24.04 -2.83 20.90
C HIS A 129 23.35 -3.67 19.82
N LEU A 130 22.32 -4.43 20.20
CA LEU A 130 21.54 -5.21 19.24
C LEU A 130 20.89 -4.30 18.18
N TYR A 131 20.29 -3.19 18.59
CA TYR A 131 19.58 -2.29 17.68
C TYR A 131 20.53 -1.61 16.69
N LYS A 132 21.65 -1.08 17.18
CA LYS A 132 22.64 -0.41 16.34
C LYS A 132 23.36 -1.36 15.38
N LEU A 133 23.72 -2.57 15.84
CA LEU A 133 24.29 -3.60 14.95
C LEU A 133 23.32 -4.01 13.84
N ARG A 134 22.03 -4.11 14.16
CA ARG A 134 21.00 -4.43 13.15
C ARG A 134 20.84 -3.32 12.14
N GLU A 135 20.82 -2.06 12.58
CA GLU A 135 20.77 -0.90 11.69
C GLU A 135 21.98 -0.84 10.76
N LEU A 136 23.18 -1.07 11.31
CA LEU A 136 24.41 -1.12 10.52
C LEU A 136 24.43 -2.31 9.54
N ASN A 137 24.07 -3.51 10.00
CA ASN A 137 23.92 -4.68 9.14
C ASN A 137 22.96 -4.41 7.98
N ASP A 138 21.81 -3.82 8.27
CA ASP A 138 20.80 -3.54 7.26
C ASP A 138 21.32 -2.52 6.24
N LYS A 139 22.05 -1.49 6.69
CA LYS A 139 22.73 -0.54 5.80
C LYS A 139 23.72 -1.26 4.87
N LEU A 140 24.63 -2.06 5.42
CA LEU A 140 25.66 -2.78 4.65
C LEU A 140 25.07 -3.79 3.67
N CYS A 141 23.97 -4.45 4.06
CA CYS A 141 23.24 -5.36 3.20
C CYS A 141 22.58 -4.61 2.03
N LEU A 142 21.93 -3.47 2.29
CA LEU A 142 21.31 -2.65 1.24
C LEU A 142 22.34 -2.11 0.24
N GLU A 143 23.49 -1.64 0.71
CA GLU A 143 24.59 -1.15 -0.14
C GLU A 143 25.12 -2.23 -1.10
N ARG A 144 25.01 -3.50 -0.70
CA ARG A 144 25.44 -4.67 -1.49
C ARG A 144 24.29 -5.35 -2.23
N GLY A 145 23.12 -4.71 -2.32
CA GLY A 145 21.97 -5.23 -3.06
C GLY A 145 21.20 -6.37 -2.38
N LEU A 146 21.46 -6.64 -1.10
CA LEU A 146 20.76 -7.67 -0.32
C LEU A 146 19.47 -7.13 0.31
N SER A 147 18.53 -8.03 0.60
CA SER A 147 17.26 -7.71 1.25
C SER A 147 17.38 -7.59 2.78
N VAL A 148 16.67 -6.61 3.36
CA VAL A 148 16.68 -6.34 4.81
C VAL A 148 15.28 -6.34 5.42
N ILE A 149 15.20 -6.64 6.72
CA ILE A 149 13.93 -6.71 7.46
C ILE A 149 13.38 -5.31 7.68
N ASN A 150 12.20 -5.03 7.14
CA ASN A 150 11.57 -3.71 7.26
C ASN A 150 11.33 -3.34 8.74
N GLN A 151 11.94 -2.24 9.22
CA GLN A 151 11.82 -1.76 10.61
C GLN A 151 10.36 -1.61 11.10
N LYS A 152 9.41 -1.33 10.20
CA LYS A 152 7.97 -1.24 10.53
C LYS A 152 7.37 -2.55 11.05
N GLN A 153 7.99 -3.70 10.76
CA GLN A 153 7.52 -5.02 11.19
C GLN A 153 7.80 -5.29 12.68
N ARG A 154 8.86 -4.70 13.24
CA ARG A 154 9.34 -4.95 14.61
C ARG A 154 8.49 -4.31 15.70
N THR A 155 7.99 -3.10 15.48
CA THR A 155 7.15 -2.39 16.45
C THR A 155 5.85 -3.14 16.69
N ARG A 156 5.33 -3.82 15.67
CA ARG A 156 4.12 -4.64 15.75
C ARG A 156 4.27 -5.95 16.51
N GLU A 157 5.41 -6.61 16.38
CA GLU A 157 5.70 -7.89 17.07
C GLU A 157 5.87 -7.68 18.58
N PHE A 158 6.31 -6.49 19.00
CA PHE A 158 6.53 -6.16 20.41
C PHE A 158 5.22 -6.03 21.21
N TYR A 159 4.14 -5.53 20.60
CA TYR A 159 2.83 -5.35 21.24
C TYR A 159 1.87 -6.54 21.12
N MET A 160 2.29 -7.65 20.48
CA MET A 160 1.45 -8.85 20.33
C MET A 160 1.65 -9.83 21.50
N PRO A 161 0.56 -10.42 22.06
CA PRO A 161 0.67 -11.46 23.08
C PRO A 161 1.54 -12.65 22.62
N GLU A 162 2.28 -13.28 23.54
CA GLU A 162 3.18 -14.43 23.29
C GLU A 162 2.58 -15.51 22.39
N LYS A 163 1.31 -15.85 22.64
CA LYS A 163 0.56 -16.86 21.90
C LYS A 163 0.28 -16.44 20.46
N VAL A 164 0.04 -15.15 20.22
CA VAL A 164 -0.17 -14.59 18.88
C VAL A 164 1.15 -14.54 18.11
N ARG A 165 2.28 -14.27 18.79
CA ARG A 165 3.63 -14.41 18.21
C ARG A 165 3.95 -15.84 17.79
N GLN A 166 3.53 -16.83 18.58
CA GLN A 166 3.65 -18.24 18.20
C GLN A 166 2.72 -18.60 17.02
N MET A 167 1.56 -17.97 16.88
CA MET A 167 0.60 -18.23 15.80
C MET A 167 1.02 -17.65 14.44
N THR A 168 1.72 -16.52 14.41
CA THR A 168 2.34 -15.98 13.18
C THR A 168 3.48 -16.86 12.65
N ARG A 169 4.08 -17.72 13.49
CA ARG A 169 5.05 -18.74 13.05
C ARG A 169 4.39 -19.88 12.25
N PHE A 170 3.07 -20.07 12.33
CA PHE A 170 2.30 -21.08 11.60
C PHE A 170 1.55 -20.51 10.37
N ASN A 171 2.14 -19.53 9.67
CA ASN A 171 1.64 -18.99 8.39
C ASN A 171 0.15 -18.53 8.39
N GLY A 172 -0.38 -18.00 9.50
CA GLY A 172 -1.75 -17.45 9.51
C GLY A 172 -2.87 -18.51 9.42
N ARG A 173 -2.60 -19.75 9.83
CA ARG A 173 -3.59 -20.85 9.84
C ARG A 173 -4.34 -21.02 11.17
N SER A 174 -4.22 -20.08 12.11
CA SER A 174 -4.85 -20.19 13.42
C SER A 174 -6.22 -19.52 13.43
N TRP A 175 -7.29 -20.28 13.70
CA TRP A 175 -8.64 -19.76 13.94
C TRP A 175 -8.68 -18.65 15.00
N LEU A 176 -7.72 -18.62 15.93
CA LEU A 176 -7.63 -17.56 16.94
C LEU A 176 -7.17 -16.23 16.34
N LEU A 177 -6.31 -16.27 15.32
CA LEU A 177 -5.89 -15.08 14.59
C LEU A 177 -7.06 -14.53 13.76
N ASP A 178 -7.80 -15.39 13.06
CA ASP A 178 -9.00 -14.99 12.31
C ASP A 178 -10.07 -14.41 13.25
N LEU A 179 -10.30 -15.04 14.42
CA LEU A 179 -11.19 -14.52 15.45
C LEU A 179 -10.79 -13.10 15.88
N VAL A 180 -9.51 -12.86 16.17
CA VAL A 180 -9.03 -11.53 16.58
C VAL A 180 -9.21 -10.50 15.47
N GLN A 181 -8.91 -10.84 14.22
CA GLN A 181 -9.11 -9.93 13.08
C GLN A 181 -10.58 -9.56 12.89
N LYS A 182 -11.49 -10.54 13.02
CA LYS A 182 -12.94 -10.33 12.94
C LYS A 182 -13.45 -9.44 14.08
N ILE A 183 -12.94 -9.62 15.30
CA ILE A 183 -13.28 -8.76 16.45
C ILE A 183 -12.75 -7.34 16.25
N ASP A 184 -11.52 -7.17 15.78
CA ASP A 184 -10.95 -5.85 15.50
C ASP A 184 -11.75 -5.10 14.42
N PHE A 185 -12.15 -5.80 13.35
CA PHE A 185 -13.02 -5.26 12.31
C PHE A 185 -14.38 -4.82 12.88
N ALA A 186 -15.07 -5.70 13.59
CA ALA A 186 -16.38 -5.40 14.18
C ALA A 186 -16.29 -4.22 15.15
N LYS A 187 -15.29 -4.21 16.04
CA LYS A 187 -15.04 -3.13 17.00
C LYS A 187 -14.80 -1.77 16.31
N GLY A 188 -14.17 -1.76 15.14
CA GLY A 188 -13.92 -0.54 14.37
C GLY A 188 -15.20 0.12 13.82
N LEU A 189 -16.25 -0.67 13.57
CA LEU A 189 -17.52 -0.24 13.00
C LEU A 189 -18.63 -0.02 14.04
N SER A 190 -18.39 -0.40 15.30
CA SER A 190 -19.44 -0.46 16.32
C SER A 190 -19.41 0.75 17.25
N THR A 191 -20.60 1.28 17.55
CA THR A 191 -20.81 2.34 18.55
C THR A 191 -21.54 1.84 19.79
N SER A 192 -22.10 0.64 19.71
CA SER A 192 -22.78 -0.08 20.77
C SER A 192 -22.35 -1.55 20.79
N ARG A 193 -22.83 -2.30 21.79
CA ARG A 193 -22.59 -3.75 21.88
C ARG A 193 -23.44 -4.50 20.87
N GLU A 194 -24.63 -3.98 20.61
CA GLU A 194 -25.60 -4.49 19.66
C GLU A 194 -25.05 -4.39 18.23
N ASP A 195 -24.37 -3.28 17.91
CA ASP A 195 -23.65 -3.11 16.63
C ASP A 195 -22.53 -4.16 16.49
N LEU A 196 -21.77 -4.37 17.57
CA LEU A 196 -20.65 -5.32 17.59
C LEU A 196 -21.14 -6.74 17.34
N ASP A 197 -22.19 -7.16 18.05
CA ASP A 197 -22.77 -8.50 17.89
C ASP A 197 -23.35 -8.68 16.47
N SER A 198 -24.02 -7.66 15.95
CA SER A 198 -24.57 -7.66 14.59
C SER A 198 -23.49 -7.87 13.53
N VAL A 199 -22.35 -7.18 13.64
CA VAL A 199 -21.23 -7.31 12.70
C VAL A 199 -20.53 -8.67 12.88
N LEU A 200 -20.40 -9.16 14.10
CA LEU A 200 -19.78 -10.47 14.38
C LEU A 200 -20.63 -11.65 13.91
N ASP A 201 -21.96 -11.57 13.98
CA ASP A 201 -22.87 -12.62 13.50
C ASP A 201 -22.75 -12.85 11.98
N VAL A 202 -22.42 -11.80 11.22
CA VAL A 202 -22.10 -11.93 9.80
C VAL A 202 -20.94 -12.91 9.57
N PHE A 203 -19.94 -12.88 10.43
CA PHE A 203 -18.83 -13.84 10.38
C PHE A 203 -19.13 -15.16 11.09
N GLY A 204 -20.36 -15.35 11.58
CA GLY A 204 -20.81 -16.49 12.36
C GLY A 204 -20.22 -16.57 13.76
N ILE A 205 -19.62 -15.48 14.24
CA ILE A 205 -19.08 -15.40 15.60
C ILE A 205 -20.22 -14.97 16.52
N LYS A 206 -20.62 -15.85 17.43
CA LYS A 206 -21.59 -15.50 18.47
C LYS A 206 -20.87 -14.89 19.66
N THR A 207 -21.46 -13.87 20.27
CA THR A 207 -20.97 -13.36 21.55
C THR A 207 -21.88 -13.78 22.70
N ARG A 208 -21.29 -14.01 23.87
CA ARG A 208 -22.00 -14.13 25.14
C ARG A 208 -21.42 -13.11 26.10
N ILE A 209 -22.27 -12.22 26.56
CA ILE A 209 -21.92 -11.18 27.52
C ILE A 209 -22.48 -11.59 28.88
N THR A 210 -21.63 -11.49 29.91
CA THR A 210 -22.02 -11.48 31.32
C THR A 210 -21.56 -10.16 31.94
N ASP A 211 -22.02 -9.83 33.15
CA ASP A 211 -21.76 -8.54 33.81
C ASP A 211 -20.29 -8.10 33.80
N LYS A 212 -19.34 -9.05 33.80
CA LYS A 212 -17.89 -8.76 33.84
C LYS A 212 -17.12 -9.23 32.60
N HIS A 213 -17.71 -10.04 31.72
CA HIS A 213 -16.96 -10.73 30.67
C HIS A 213 -17.71 -10.84 29.34
N ILE A 214 -16.97 -10.71 28.25
CA ILE A 214 -17.41 -11.11 26.91
C ILE A 214 -16.69 -12.39 26.50
N THR A 215 -17.43 -13.33 25.92
CA THR A 215 -16.91 -14.58 25.37
C THR A 215 -17.31 -14.70 23.90
N TYR A 216 -16.34 -15.03 23.04
CA TYR A 216 -16.55 -15.16 21.60
C TYR A 216 -16.56 -16.63 21.20
N TYR A 217 -17.56 -17.04 20.44
CA TYR A 217 -17.72 -18.41 19.94
C TYR A 217 -17.44 -18.42 18.44
N TYR A 218 -16.31 -19.02 18.05
CA TYR A 218 -15.89 -19.09 16.67
C TYR A 218 -16.65 -20.21 15.93
N PRO A 219 -17.08 -20.03 14.66
CA PRO A 219 -17.78 -21.05 13.90
C PRO A 219 -17.08 -22.41 13.92
N GLY A 220 -17.83 -23.49 14.19
CA GLY A 220 -17.29 -24.85 14.24
C GLY A 220 -16.49 -25.17 15.51
N ARG A 221 -16.60 -24.36 16.57
CA ARG A 221 -16.01 -24.65 17.89
C ARG A 221 -17.05 -24.51 18.99
N GLU A 222 -17.10 -25.51 19.87
CA GLU A 222 -17.99 -25.53 21.04
C GLU A 222 -17.45 -24.64 22.18
N GLN A 223 -16.12 -24.58 22.33
CA GLN A 223 -15.49 -23.79 23.40
C GLN A 223 -15.32 -22.32 23.01
N GLY A 224 -16.00 -21.44 23.74
CA GLY A 224 -15.86 -19.99 23.62
C GLY A 224 -14.53 -19.47 24.18
N LYS A 225 -14.04 -18.37 23.60
CA LYS A 225 -12.82 -17.69 24.06
C LYS A 225 -13.16 -16.41 24.79
N ARG A 226 -12.76 -16.31 26.07
CA ARG A 226 -12.95 -15.08 26.87
C ARG A 226 -12.09 -13.94 26.32
N GLY A 227 -12.68 -12.74 26.22
CA GLY A 227 -12.02 -11.55 25.70
C GLY A 227 -10.76 -11.15 26.47
N ASN A 228 -10.77 -11.28 27.80
CA ASN A 228 -9.58 -11.01 28.62
C ASN A 228 -8.39 -11.94 28.31
N LYS A 229 -8.64 -13.17 27.81
CA LYS A 229 -7.59 -14.10 27.37
C LYS A 229 -7.09 -13.79 25.96
N LEU A 230 -7.76 -12.92 25.21
CA LEU A 230 -7.29 -12.36 23.94
C LEU A 230 -6.49 -11.07 24.15
N GLY A 231 -6.77 -10.34 25.24
CA GLY A 231 -6.07 -9.12 25.65
C GLY A 231 -7.05 -8.05 26.13
N SER A 232 -6.54 -7.02 26.80
CA SER A 232 -7.35 -5.92 27.36
C SER A 232 -8.15 -5.15 26.31
N LYS A 233 -7.75 -5.17 25.04
CA LYS A 233 -8.47 -4.54 23.93
C LYS A 233 -9.74 -5.29 23.49
N TYR A 234 -9.93 -6.53 23.95
CA TYR A 234 -11.00 -7.42 23.52
C TYR A 234 -11.92 -7.85 24.67
N ASN A 235 -11.69 -7.33 25.89
CA ASN A 235 -12.61 -7.48 27.01
C ASN A 235 -13.68 -6.36 26.96
N LEU A 236 -14.68 -6.44 27.86
CA LEU A 236 -15.81 -5.51 27.86
C LEU A 236 -15.37 -4.04 28.05
N GLU A 237 -14.41 -3.79 28.96
CA GLU A 237 -13.90 -2.44 29.24
C GLU A 237 -13.16 -1.84 28.02
N GLY A 238 -12.33 -2.64 27.34
CA GLY A 238 -11.61 -2.20 26.15
C GLY A 238 -12.55 -1.95 24.96
N LEU A 239 -13.63 -2.72 24.85
CA LEU A 239 -14.69 -2.49 23.87
C LEU A 239 -15.47 -1.22 24.18
N GLU A 240 -15.86 -0.99 25.43
CA GLU A 240 -16.61 0.20 25.83
C GLU A 240 -15.80 1.47 25.57
N LYS A 241 -14.48 1.46 25.85
CA LYS A 241 -13.57 2.55 25.48
C LYS A 241 -13.52 2.79 23.96
N ALA A 242 -13.55 1.73 23.17
CA ALA A 242 -13.58 1.84 21.72
C ALA A 242 -14.91 2.41 21.22
N PHE A 243 -16.03 1.96 21.78
CA PHE A 243 -17.36 2.47 21.44
C PHE A 243 -17.51 3.93 21.82
N GLU A 244 -17.07 4.31 23.01
CA GLU A 244 -17.06 5.71 23.45
C GLU A 244 -16.19 6.58 22.56
N SER A 245 -14.99 6.09 22.19
CA SER A 245 -14.15 6.79 21.22
C SER A 245 -14.81 6.89 19.84
N ASN A 246 -15.60 5.91 19.42
CA ASN A 246 -16.35 5.97 18.17
C ASN A 246 -17.52 6.97 18.28
N ARG A 247 -18.28 6.98 19.40
CA ARG A 247 -19.38 7.92 19.68
C ARG A 247 -18.90 9.36 19.73
N GLN A 248 -17.85 9.66 20.51
CA GLN A 248 -17.27 11.01 20.60
C GLN A 248 -16.79 11.54 19.26
N ARG A 249 -16.33 10.63 18.41
CA ARG A 249 -15.82 10.97 17.08
C ARG A 249 -16.92 11.21 16.07
N ILE A 250 -18.09 10.61 16.27
CA ILE A 250 -19.33 10.94 15.58
C ILE A 250 -19.89 12.26 16.09
N GLN A 251 -19.78 12.53 17.40
CA GLN A 251 -20.24 13.76 18.02
C GLN A 251 -19.41 14.99 17.61
N ASN A 252 -18.08 14.85 17.53
CA ASN A 252 -17.15 15.90 17.11
C ASN A 252 -17.19 16.19 15.60
N HIS A 253 -17.90 15.36 14.85
CA HIS A 253 -18.10 15.49 13.40
C HIS A 253 -19.57 15.15 13.09
N PRO A 254 -20.53 16.04 13.37
CA PRO A 254 -21.97 15.81 13.18
C PRO A 254 -22.34 15.39 11.76
N GLU A 255 -21.52 15.75 10.77
CA GLU A 255 -21.58 15.25 9.39
C GLU A 255 -21.50 13.72 9.29
N LEU A 256 -20.89 13.04 10.26
CA LEU A 256 -20.83 11.58 10.41
C LEU A 256 -22.09 10.97 11.01
N GLN A 257 -22.88 11.76 11.74
CA GLN A 257 -24.16 11.34 12.29
C GLN A 257 -25.23 11.30 11.20
N THR A 258 -25.24 12.30 10.30
CA THR A 258 -26.04 12.27 9.07
C THR A 258 -25.54 11.20 8.10
N LEU A 259 -24.23 10.93 8.04
CA LEU A 259 -23.62 9.81 7.29
C LEU A 259 -24.03 8.44 7.84
N LEU A 260 -24.10 8.30 9.16
CA LEU A 260 -24.54 7.09 9.86
C LEU A 260 -26.04 6.82 9.70
N HIS A 261 -26.85 7.86 9.76
CA HIS A 261 -28.28 7.79 9.43
C HIS A 261 -28.55 7.69 7.91
N SER A 262 -27.68 8.22 7.04
CA SER A 262 -27.80 8.13 5.57
C SER A 262 -27.27 6.82 4.98
N PHE A 263 -26.51 6.01 5.74
CA PHE A 263 -26.25 4.60 5.39
C PHE A 263 -27.55 3.79 5.25
N HIS A 264 -28.67 4.27 5.81
CA HIS A 264 -29.99 3.68 5.65
C HIS A 264 -30.81 4.23 4.46
N ALA A 265 -30.40 5.32 3.79
CA ALA A 265 -31.29 6.04 2.85
C ALA A 265 -30.72 6.42 1.47
N ASN A 266 -29.43 6.74 1.27
CA ASN A 266 -28.92 7.05 -0.08
C ASN A 266 -27.36 7.01 -0.19
N PRO A 267 -26.72 6.21 -1.10
CA PRO A 267 -25.32 5.81 -0.97
C PRO A 267 -24.30 6.40 -1.98
N GLU A 268 -24.59 7.46 -2.73
CA GLU A 268 -23.62 7.96 -3.74
C GLU A 268 -22.53 8.91 -3.18
N GLY A 269 -22.69 9.50 -2.00
CA GLY A 269 -21.78 10.53 -1.47
C GLY A 269 -20.68 10.05 -0.51
N VAL A 270 -20.73 8.79 -0.08
CA VAL A 270 -20.04 8.34 1.15
C VAL A 270 -18.58 7.94 0.93
N ALA A 271 -18.23 7.42 -0.26
CA ALA A 271 -16.87 6.95 -0.55
C ALA A 271 -15.79 8.05 -0.51
N SER A 272 -16.17 9.32 -0.75
CA SER A 272 -15.25 10.47 -0.69
C SER A 272 -15.07 11.03 0.73
N LEU A 273 -15.95 10.70 1.67
CA LEU A 273 -15.95 11.22 3.04
C LEU A 273 -15.34 10.22 4.02
N VAL A 274 -15.50 8.91 3.78
CA VAL A 274 -14.82 7.84 4.53
C VAL A 274 -13.28 7.93 4.40
N SER A 275 -12.77 8.45 3.28
CA SER A 275 -11.34 8.70 3.11
C SER A 275 -10.83 9.95 3.86
N LYS A 276 -11.73 10.89 4.21
CA LYS A 276 -11.42 12.15 4.91
C LYS A 276 -11.67 12.08 6.42
N ALA A 277 -12.71 11.37 6.86
CA ALA A 277 -13.06 11.21 8.26
C ALA A 277 -12.29 10.01 8.85
N ASN A 278 -11.19 10.30 9.53
CA ASN A 278 -10.23 9.35 10.09
C ASN A 278 -10.83 8.31 11.09
N PHE A 279 -11.59 7.31 10.62
CA PHE A 279 -12.09 6.11 11.36
C PHE A 279 -11.29 4.83 11.07
N PRO A 280 -10.74 4.08 12.06
CA PRO A 280 -10.26 4.37 13.43
C PRO A 280 -8.73 4.62 13.49
N SER A 281 -8.23 5.04 14.67
CA SER A 281 -6.90 5.56 15.04
C SER A 281 -5.72 5.19 14.12
N GLU A 282 -4.76 6.10 13.95
CA GLU A 282 -3.47 5.83 13.28
C GLU A 282 -2.80 4.54 13.79
N GLN A 283 -3.06 4.11 15.03
CA GLN A 283 -2.64 2.80 15.55
C GLN A 283 -3.34 1.59 14.88
N PHE A 284 -4.61 1.72 14.46
CA PHE A 284 -5.38 0.70 13.74
C PHE A 284 -4.99 0.63 12.25
N LYS A 285 -4.82 1.78 11.58
CA LYS A 285 -4.21 1.85 10.22
C LYS A 285 -2.80 1.26 10.25
N GLN A 286 -1.98 1.61 11.24
CA GLN A 286 -0.65 1.02 11.43
C GLN A 286 -0.69 -0.44 11.90
N SER A 287 -1.79 -0.97 12.47
CA SER A 287 -1.98 -2.39 12.84
C SER A 287 -2.65 -3.26 11.76
N ILE A 288 -3.14 -2.66 10.67
CA ILE A 288 -3.53 -3.38 9.44
C ILE A 288 -2.50 -3.22 8.28
N LEU A 289 -1.97 -2.03 7.98
CA LEU A 289 -1.01 -1.78 6.88
C LEU A 289 0.34 -2.54 6.91
N GLN A 290 0.97 -2.72 8.07
CA GLN A 290 2.20 -3.51 8.25
C GLN A 290 1.99 -5.05 8.27
N GLN A 291 0.78 -5.59 8.06
CA GLN A 291 0.57 -7.06 7.94
C GLN A 291 0.69 -7.49 6.47
N GLY A 292 0.57 -6.53 5.54
CA GLY A 292 0.75 -6.72 4.10
C GLY A 292 2.17 -6.46 3.57
N LYS A 293 3.18 -6.25 4.43
CA LYS A 293 4.59 -6.18 3.99
C LYS A 293 5.35 -7.45 4.37
N LYS A 294 5.01 -8.55 3.70
CA LYS A 294 5.90 -9.71 3.52
C LYS A 294 5.80 -10.18 2.07
N GLY A 295 6.95 -10.29 1.42
CA GLY A 295 7.12 -11.01 0.15
C GLY A 295 7.19 -10.12 -1.08
N SER A 296 8.35 -10.16 -1.75
CA SER A 296 8.61 -9.85 -3.15
C SER A 296 7.47 -9.24 -3.98
N GLY A 297 7.65 -8.00 -4.44
CA GLY A 297 7.30 -7.54 -5.80
C GLY A 297 5.96 -7.93 -6.44
N SER A 298 4.90 -8.26 -5.69
CA SER A 298 3.57 -8.48 -6.28
C SER A 298 2.74 -7.22 -6.11
N THR A 299 2.27 -6.69 -7.23
CA THR A 299 1.31 -5.60 -7.22
C THR A 299 -0.01 -6.19 -6.73
N LEU A 300 -0.55 -5.69 -5.60
CA LEU A 300 -1.85 -6.12 -5.10
C LEU A 300 -2.91 -6.04 -6.21
N HIS A 301 -3.67 -7.10 -6.40
CA HIS A 301 -4.75 -7.15 -7.40
C HIS A 301 -5.90 -6.22 -6.99
N PRO A 302 -6.75 -5.77 -7.93
CA PRO A 302 -7.87 -4.88 -7.62
C PRO A 302 -8.80 -5.40 -6.51
N SER A 303 -9.13 -6.69 -6.53
CA SER A 303 -9.92 -7.34 -5.47
C SER A 303 -9.26 -7.22 -4.10
N GLU A 304 -7.95 -7.34 -4.02
CA GLU A 304 -7.22 -7.23 -2.77
C GLU A 304 -7.21 -5.79 -2.23
N LYS A 305 -6.99 -4.80 -3.10
CA LYS A 305 -6.97 -3.39 -2.70
C LYS A 305 -8.33 -2.93 -2.15
N GLU A 306 -9.41 -3.40 -2.76
CA GLU A 306 -10.77 -3.03 -2.37
C GLU A 306 -11.23 -3.78 -1.12
N LEU A 307 -11.01 -5.09 -1.05
CA LEU A 307 -11.56 -5.93 0.02
C LEU A 307 -10.68 -6.01 1.27
N GLN A 308 -9.38 -5.70 1.21
CA GLN A 308 -8.44 -5.86 2.34
C GLN A 308 -8.84 -5.11 3.62
N HIS A 309 -9.70 -4.09 3.50
CA HIS A 309 -10.21 -3.30 4.63
C HIS A 309 -11.70 -3.50 4.87
N LEU A 310 -12.40 -4.18 3.96
CA LEU A 310 -13.84 -4.43 4.03
C LEU A 310 -14.17 -5.79 4.67
N ILE A 311 -13.25 -6.76 4.57
CA ILE A 311 -13.42 -8.09 5.16
C ILE A 311 -12.10 -8.58 5.80
N PRO A 312 -12.16 -9.52 6.76
CA PRO A 312 -10.97 -10.14 7.35
C PRO A 312 -10.02 -10.73 6.30
N ALA A 313 -8.71 -10.64 6.56
CA ALA A 313 -7.70 -11.06 5.59
C ALA A 313 -7.77 -12.56 5.25
N ASP A 314 -8.20 -13.39 6.20
CA ASP A 314 -8.38 -14.82 5.97
C ASP A 314 -9.56 -15.14 5.04
N GLU A 315 -10.65 -14.36 5.06
CA GLU A 315 -11.76 -14.50 4.09
C GLU A 315 -11.26 -14.26 2.67
N LEU A 316 -10.54 -13.16 2.48
CA LEU A 316 -9.94 -12.78 1.21
C LEU A 316 -8.91 -13.81 0.74
N ARG A 317 -8.03 -14.26 1.64
CA ARG A 317 -6.97 -15.23 1.34
C ARG A 317 -7.54 -16.58 0.91
N ARG A 318 -8.58 -17.09 1.59
CA ARG A 318 -9.23 -18.35 1.23
C ARG A 318 -9.83 -18.30 -0.17
N ALA A 319 -10.52 -17.20 -0.50
CA ALA A 319 -11.11 -17.04 -1.82
C ALA A 319 -10.05 -16.91 -2.92
N LYS A 320 -8.99 -16.13 -2.68
CA LYS A 320 -7.89 -15.92 -3.64
C LYS A 320 -7.17 -17.20 -4.04
N HIS A 321 -6.91 -18.10 -3.09
CA HIS A 321 -6.02 -19.24 -3.32
C HIS A 321 -6.70 -20.47 -3.93
N LYS A 322 -8.03 -20.46 -4.08
CA LYS A 322 -8.75 -21.56 -4.73
C LYS A 322 -8.47 -21.60 -6.23
N SER A 323 -8.48 -22.81 -6.80
CA SER A 323 -8.24 -23.04 -8.23
C SER A 323 -9.38 -22.50 -9.08
N ILE A 324 -9.05 -21.76 -10.15
CA ILE A 324 -10.02 -21.29 -11.15
C ILE A 324 -10.55 -22.46 -11.97
N VAL A 325 -9.71 -23.45 -12.25
CA VAL A 325 -10.10 -24.64 -13.01
C VAL A 325 -11.13 -25.46 -12.24
N GLU A 326 -10.87 -25.73 -10.95
CA GLU A 326 -11.81 -26.46 -10.09
C GLU A 326 -13.13 -25.70 -9.92
N TYR A 327 -13.05 -24.38 -9.70
CA TYR A 327 -14.24 -23.53 -9.60
C TYR A 327 -15.06 -23.56 -10.90
N ALA A 328 -14.40 -23.47 -12.06
CA ALA A 328 -15.06 -23.49 -13.36
C ALA A 328 -15.77 -24.83 -13.61
N GLN A 329 -15.12 -25.95 -13.31
CA GLN A 329 -15.72 -27.29 -13.40
C GLN A 329 -16.94 -27.43 -12.48
N ALA A 330 -16.81 -27.04 -11.21
CA ALA A 330 -17.90 -27.11 -10.23
C ALA A 330 -19.11 -26.24 -10.61
N ASN A 331 -18.89 -25.12 -11.30
CA ASN A 331 -19.93 -24.18 -11.73
C ASN A 331 -20.34 -24.33 -13.20
N LYS A 332 -19.91 -25.42 -13.88
CA LYS A 332 -20.23 -25.70 -15.29
C LYS A 332 -19.83 -24.56 -16.25
N ILE A 333 -18.75 -23.85 -15.96
CA ILE A 333 -18.18 -22.82 -16.82
C ILE A 333 -17.33 -23.49 -17.90
N ALA A 334 -17.69 -23.28 -19.17
CA ALA A 334 -16.95 -23.86 -20.28
C ALA A 334 -15.51 -23.30 -20.35
N ILE A 335 -14.53 -24.19 -20.22
CA ILE A 335 -13.10 -23.93 -20.42
C ILE A 335 -12.50 -24.99 -21.34
N THR A 336 -11.49 -24.63 -22.11
CA THR A 336 -10.82 -25.50 -23.07
C THR A 336 -9.33 -25.55 -22.76
N GLN A 337 -8.76 -26.75 -22.72
CA GLN A 337 -7.33 -26.93 -22.46
C GLN A 337 -6.53 -26.77 -23.75
N ASN A 338 -5.50 -25.94 -23.71
CA ASN A 338 -4.56 -25.75 -24.81
C ASN A 338 -3.48 -26.84 -24.79
N LYS A 339 -2.78 -27.00 -25.92
CA LYS A 339 -1.65 -27.93 -26.08
C LYS A 339 -0.54 -27.73 -25.04
N ASN A 340 -0.41 -26.52 -24.51
CA ASN A 340 0.63 -26.12 -23.55
C ASN A 340 0.20 -26.35 -22.08
N GLY A 341 -0.93 -27.01 -21.84
CA GLY A 341 -1.45 -27.32 -20.50
C GLY A 341 -2.20 -26.17 -19.81
N THR A 342 -2.27 -24.99 -20.41
CA THR A 342 -3.08 -23.86 -19.92
C THR A 342 -4.55 -23.99 -20.33
N TRP A 343 -5.47 -23.39 -19.56
CA TRP A 343 -6.90 -23.40 -19.84
C TRP A 343 -7.33 -22.06 -20.41
N THR A 344 -8.31 -22.02 -21.32
CA THR A 344 -8.87 -20.79 -21.88
C THR A 344 -10.38 -20.83 -21.92
N LEU A 345 -11.02 -19.67 -22.11
CA LEU A 345 -12.46 -19.58 -22.31
C LEU A 345 -12.80 -19.67 -23.82
N PRO A 346 -13.86 -20.40 -24.24
CA PRO A 346 -14.17 -20.63 -25.66
C PRO A 346 -14.29 -19.36 -26.51
N LYS A 347 -14.88 -18.29 -25.97
CA LYS A 347 -15.03 -16.98 -26.66
C LYS A 347 -13.91 -15.99 -26.35
N ARG A 348 -12.97 -16.36 -25.47
CA ARG A 348 -11.87 -15.50 -25.00
C ARG A 348 -10.57 -16.32 -24.94
N PRO A 349 -10.07 -16.83 -26.08
CA PRO A 349 -8.88 -17.70 -26.12
C PRO A 349 -7.59 -16.99 -25.67
N PHE A 350 -7.62 -15.65 -25.63
CA PHE A 350 -6.53 -14.82 -25.12
C PHE A 350 -6.50 -14.69 -23.60
N VAL A 351 -7.49 -15.22 -22.87
CA VAL A 351 -7.48 -15.31 -21.40
C VAL A 351 -6.99 -16.70 -21.04
N GLU A 352 -5.73 -16.77 -20.62
CA GLU A 352 -5.11 -18.01 -20.16
C GLU A 352 -5.29 -18.15 -18.65
N ILE A 353 -5.70 -19.32 -18.21
CA ILE A 353 -5.97 -19.69 -16.82
C ILE A 353 -4.92 -20.73 -16.42
N GLN A 354 -4.28 -20.48 -15.28
CA GLN A 354 -3.29 -21.37 -14.69
C GLN A 354 -3.47 -21.41 -13.17
N GLY A 355 -3.95 -22.55 -12.65
CA GLY A 355 -4.20 -22.74 -11.23
C GLY A 355 -5.23 -21.75 -10.68
N ASN A 356 -4.80 -20.91 -9.74
CA ASN A 356 -5.62 -19.87 -9.09
C ASN A 356 -5.48 -18.48 -9.72
N THR A 357 -4.81 -18.38 -10.87
CA THR A 357 -4.57 -17.11 -11.58
C THR A 357 -4.99 -17.17 -13.03
N TRP A 358 -5.28 -16.01 -13.61
CA TRP A 358 -5.51 -15.85 -15.03
C TRP A 358 -4.71 -14.66 -15.56
N VAL A 359 -4.33 -14.73 -16.83
CA VAL A 359 -3.63 -13.69 -17.57
C VAL A 359 -4.32 -13.47 -18.90
N ASN A 360 -4.71 -12.24 -19.17
CA ASN A 360 -5.18 -11.82 -20.48
C ASN A 360 -3.99 -11.39 -21.33
N LYS A 361 -3.66 -12.18 -22.35
CA LYS A 361 -2.51 -11.93 -23.24
C LYS A 361 -2.66 -10.71 -24.13
N ARG A 362 -3.88 -10.23 -24.39
CA ARG A 362 -4.11 -9.03 -25.23
C ARG A 362 -3.69 -7.75 -24.53
N ASN A 363 -4.03 -7.61 -23.24
CA ASN A 363 -3.80 -6.38 -22.48
C ASN A 363 -2.83 -6.57 -21.30
N ARG A 364 -2.24 -7.77 -21.16
CA ARG A 364 -1.29 -8.16 -20.10
C ARG A 364 -1.85 -8.05 -18.69
N THR A 365 -3.17 -8.00 -18.55
CA THR A 365 -3.82 -7.92 -17.25
C THR A 365 -3.87 -9.30 -16.62
N GLN A 366 -3.80 -9.34 -15.30
CA GLN A 366 -3.78 -10.59 -14.55
C GLN A 366 -4.62 -10.46 -13.30
N GLY A 367 -5.22 -11.56 -12.87
CA GLY A 367 -6.10 -11.61 -11.72
C GLY A 367 -6.07 -12.96 -11.04
N ASN A 368 -6.68 -13.01 -9.86
CA ASN A 368 -6.92 -14.23 -9.11
C ASN A 368 -8.35 -14.74 -9.34
N LEU A 369 -8.76 -15.78 -8.61
CA LEU A 369 -10.12 -16.33 -8.70
C LEU A 369 -11.21 -15.30 -8.38
N ILE A 370 -11.01 -14.41 -7.41
CA ILE A 370 -11.99 -13.37 -7.05
C ILE A 370 -12.23 -12.45 -8.24
N ASP A 371 -11.15 -12.00 -8.88
CA ASP A 371 -11.22 -11.15 -10.08
C ASP A 371 -11.89 -11.90 -11.25
N PHE A 372 -11.63 -13.21 -11.38
CA PHE A 372 -12.27 -14.06 -12.39
C PHE A 372 -13.78 -14.18 -12.19
N VAL A 373 -14.23 -14.52 -10.98
CA VAL A 373 -15.65 -14.73 -10.66
C VAL A 373 -16.43 -13.42 -10.79
N ALA A 374 -15.90 -12.34 -10.21
CA ALA A 374 -16.52 -11.02 -10.30
C ALA A 374 -16.70 -10.57 -11.76
N ALA A 375 -15.67 -10.76 -12.60
CA ALA A 375 -15.74 -10.38 -14.01
C ALA A 375 -16.58 -11.34 -14.87
N TYR A 376 -16.60 -12.64 -14.56
CA TYR A 376 -17.38 -13.62 -15.31
C TYR A 376 -18.88 -13.50 -15.04
N LYS A 377 -19.27 -13.26 -13.79
CA LYS A 377 -20.67 -13.15 -13.36
C LYS A 377 -21.19 -11.72 -13.29
N ASN A 378 -20.35 -10.73 -13.52
CA ASN A 378 -20.67 -9.30 -13.37
C ASN A 378 -21.20 -8.98 -11.96
N THR A 379 -20.45 -9.39 -10.93
CA THR A 379 -20.79 -9.23 -9.51
C THR A 379 -19.73 -8.41 -8.79
N SER A 380 -20.03 -7.93 -7.57
CA SER A 380 -19.04 -7.25 -6.72
C SER A 380 -17.95 -8.23 -6.27
N PHE A 381 -16.76 -7.73 -5.88
CA PHE A 381 -15.74 -8.61 -5.31
C PHE A 381 -16.21 -9.27 -4.01
N LEU A 382 -17.05 -8.58 -3.22
CA LEU A 382 -17.60 -9.15 -1.99
C LEU A 382 -18.58 -10.29 -2.30
N GLN A 383 -19.44 -10.12 -3.31
CA GLN A 383 -20.31 -11.18 -3.82
C GLN A 383 -19.50 -12.37 -4.34
N ALA A 384 -18.43 -12.11 -5.10
CA ALA A 384 -17.52 -13.15 -5.56
C ALA A 384 -16.90 -13.91 -4.38
N VAL A 385 -16.41 -13.23 -3.35
CA VAL A 385 -15.86 -13.89 -2.15
C VAL A 385 -16.94 -14.67 -1.40
N ALA A 386 -18.14 -14.11 -1.24
CA ALA A 386 -19.27 -14.78 -0.59
C ALA A 386 -19.61 -16.10 -1.28
N GLU A 387 -19.62 -16.10 -2.61
CA GLU A 387 -19.89 -17.30 -3.41
C GLU A 387 -18.73 -18.30 -3.33
N ILE A 388 -17.49 -17.84 -3.58
CA ILE A 388 -16.29 -18.68 -3.58
C ILE A 388 -16.12 -19.40 -2.23
N ASN A 389 -16.32 -18.68 -1.12
CA ASN A 389 -16.19 -19.24 0.22
C ASN A 389 -17.48 -19.88 0.74
N GLN A 390 -18.58 -19.86 -0.03
CA GLN A 390 -19.91 -20.32 0.40
C GLN A 390 -20.37 -19.68 1.72
N ASN A 391 -20.11 -18.37 1.85
CA ASN A 391 -20.49 -17.57 3.01
C ASN A 391 -21.50 -16.48 2.60
N PRO A 392 -22.80 -16.82 2.44
CA PRO A 392 -23.83 -15.87 2.02
C PRO A 392 -24.07 -14.75 3.05
N ARG A 393 -23.59 -14.89 4.28
CA ARG A 393 -23.69 -13.85 5.29
C ARG A 393 -22.86 -12.62 4.93
N LEU A 394 -21.78 -12.77 4.16
CA LEU A 394 -21.01 -11.63 3.65
C LEU A 394 -21.86 -10.70 2.77
N LEU A 395 -22.94 -11.19 2.16
CA LEU A 395 -23.88 -10.36 1.41
C LEU A 395 -24.72 -9.44 2.32
N LYS A 396 -24.84 -9.76 3.61
CA LYS A 396 -25.44 -8.84 4.60
C LYS A 396 -24.53 -7.63 4.86
N LEU A 397 -23.21 -7.80 4.80
CA LEU A 397 -22.25 -6.68 4.86
C LEU A 397 -22.36 -5.79 3.64
N GLU A 398 -22.64 -6.34 2.45
CA GLU A 398 -22.85 -5.53 1.25
C GLU A 398 -24.00 -4.53 1.41
N LYS A 399 -25.11 -4.95 2.04
CA LYS A 399 -26.24 -4.08 2.37
C LYS A 399 -25.89 -2.99 3.38
N HIS A 400 -24.99 -3.27 4.32
CA HIS A 400 -24.56 -2.32 5.37
C HIS A 400 -23.40 -1.40 4.93
N LEU A 401 -22.59 -1.83 3.97
CA LEU A 401 -21.40 -1.10 3.48
C LEU A 401 -21.63 -0.43 2.12
N SER A 402 -22.83 -0.60 1.53
CA SER A 402 -23.25 -0.05 0.23
C SER A 402 -22.16 -0.14 -0.84
N ILE A 403 -21.54 -1.32 -0.99
CA ILE A 403 -20.52 -1.56 -2.01
C ILE A 403 -21.21 -1.43 -3.38
N PRO A 404 -20.77 -0.53 -4.26
CA PRO A 404 -21.45 -0.30 -5.52
C PRO A 404 -21.41 -1.57 -6.39
N GLU A 405 -22.54 -1.89 -7.01
CA GLU A 405 -22.57 -2.86 -8.11
C GLU A 405 -21.66 -2.35 -9.23
N ARG A 406 -20.74 -3.20 -9.68
CA ARG A 406 -19.82 -2.85 -10.76
C ARG A 406 -20.54 -3.02 -12.09
N SER A 407 -20.57 -1.96 -12.89
CA SER A 407 -21.04 -1.98 -14.28
C SER A 407 -19.93 -2.36 -15.28
N TYR A 408 -19.02 -3.29 -14.93
CA TYR A 408 -17.86 -3.57 -15.77
C TYR A 408 -17.95 -4.94 -16.45
N ASN A 409 -18.25 -4.93 -17.75
CA ASN A 409 -18.29 -6.12 -18.60
C ASN A 409 -16.92 -6.59 -19.15
N SER A 410 -15.78 -6.06 -18.68
CA SER A 410 -14.48 -6.43 -19.25
C SER A 410 -13.33 -6.56 -18.25
N PHE A 411 -12.55 -7.62 -18.45
CA PHE A 411 -11.28 -7.92 -17.78
C PHE A 411 -10.28 -6.78 -18.01
N ILE A 412 -10.24 -5.80 -17.10
CA ILE A 412 -9.24 -4.74 -16.91
C ILE A 412 -8.84 -3.98 -18.19
N ILE A 413 -9.07 -2.67 -18.23
CA ILE A 413 -8.68 -1.82 -19.37
C ILE A 413 -7.13 -1.76 -19.46
N PRO A 414 -6.52 -2.00 -20.64
CA PRO A 414 -5.07 -1.98 -20.82
C PRO A 414 -4.44 -0.64 -20.40
N LYS A 415 -3.24 -0.71 -19.82
CA LYS A 415 -2.22 0.32 -20.10
C LYS A 415 -1.53 -0.15 -21.39
N ASP A 416 -1.97 0.34 -22.55
CA ASP A 416 -1.25 -0.01 -23.79
C ASP A 416 0.19 0.51 -23.69
N LYS A 417 1.10 -0.11 -24.44
CA LYS A 417 2.46 0.39 -24.53
C LYS A 417 2.46 1.78 -25.16
N GLN A 418 3.27 2.66 -24.58
CA GLN A 418 3.46 4.01 -25.09
C GLN A 418 4.29 3.95 -26.38
N MET A 419 3.81 4.63 -27.41
CA MET A 419 4.58 4.96 -28.60
C MET A 419 5.57 6.07 -28.22
N GLY A 420 6.87 5.80 -28.38
CA GLY A 420 7.93 6.77 -28.11
C GLY A 420 8.56 7.34 -29.39
N GLY A 421 9.26 8.47 -29.26
CA GLY A 421 10.03 9.08 -30.34
C GLY A 421 9.19 9.80 -31.40
N LYS A 422 9.78 9.99 -32.59
CA LYS A 422 9.20 10.76 -33.71
C LYS A 422 7.77 10.35 -34.12
N PRO A 423 7.38 9.05 -34.13
CA PRO A 423 6.01 8.66 -34.50
C PRO A 423 4.93 9.22 -33.57
N ALA A 424 5.20 9.30 -32.26
CA ALA A 424 4.27 9.85 -31.29
C ALA A 424 4.14 11.37 -31.45
N GLU A 425 5.26 12.06 -31.69
CA GLU A 425 5.30 13.50 -31.95
C GLU A 425 4.44 13.88 -33.17
N ILE A 426 4.52 13.12 -34.27
CA ILE A 426 3.71 13.36 -35.49
C ILE A 426 2.21 13.28 -35.18
N LEU A 427 1.78 12.27 -34.42
CA LEU A 427 0.37 12.10 -34.06
C LEU A 427 -0.13 13.22 -33.14
N LEU A 428 0.70 13.65 -32.18
CA LEU A 428 0.38 14.77 -31.31
C LEU A 428 0.30 16.08 -32.08
N GLN A 429 1.25 16.37 -32.97
CA GLN A 429 1.22 17.55 -33.84
C GLN A 429 -0.06 17.59 -34.68
N SER A 430 -0.50 16.43 -35.20
CA SER A 430 -1.77 16.30 -35.92
C SER A 430 -2.99 16.65 -35.05
N LEU A 431 -3.10 16.07 -33.85
CA LEU A 431 -4.21 16.35 -32.92
C LEU A 431 -4.24 17.83 -32.50
N PHE A 432 -3.08 18.38 -32.14
CA PHE A 432 -2.94 19.75 -31.67
C PHE A 432 -3.23 20.77 -32.78
N SER A 433 -2.85 20.46 -34.03
CA SER A 433 -3.23 21.24 -35.20
C SER A 433 -4.75 21.28 -35.41
N GLN A 434 -5.43 20.12 -35.35
CA GLN A 434 -6.90 20.07 -35.44
C GLN A 434 -7.58 20.88 -34.32
N LYS A 435 -6.98 20.91 -33.12
CA LYS A 435 -7.45 21.69 -31.97
C LYS A 435 -6.93 23.14 -31.93
N LYS A 436 -6.29 23.62 -33.01
CA LYS A 436 -5.75 25.00 -33.12
C LYS A 436 -4.85 25.40 -31.94
N THR A 437 -4.10 24.44 -31.41
CA THR A 437 -3.24 24.60 -30.22
C THR A 437 -1.78 24.35 -30.60
N PRO A 438 -0.82 25.22 -30.22
CA PRO A 438 0.60 25.00 -30.53
C PRO A 438 1.16 23.74 -29.85
N TYR A 439 1.79 22.85 -30.61
CA TYR A 439 2.40 21.62 -30.09
C TYR A 439 3.52 21.88 -29.09
N ALA A 440 4.30 22.96 -29.25
CA ALA A 440 5.40 23.32 -28.35
C ALA A 440 4.98 23.44 -26.87
N HIS A 441 3.71 23.73 -26.59
CA HIS A 441 3.19 23.81 -25.22
C HIS A 441 2.75 22.45 -24.64
N ALA A 442 2.69 21.40 -25.47
CA ALA A 442 2.28 20.04 -25.09
C ALA A 442 3.41 19.22 -24.44
N GLU A 443 4.68 19.53 -24.77
CA GLU A 443 5.86 18.75 -24.35
C GLU A 443 5.95 18.59 -22.82
N SER A 444 5.68 19.68 -22.08
CA SER A 444 5.69 19.67 -20.61
C SER A 444 4.68 18.69 -19.98
N TRP A 445 3.57 18.39 -20.68
CA TRP A 445 2.52 17.47 -20.24
C TRP A 445 2.83 16.02 -20.59
N MET A 446 3.67 15.80 -21.61
CA MET A 446 4.20 14.48 -21.95
C MET A 446 5.20 14.03 -20.88
N HIS A 447 6.10 14.91 -20.43
CA HIS A 447 7.02 14.61 -19.33
C HIS A 447 6.30 14.24 -18.02
N LYS A 448 5.14 14.83 -17.77
CA LYS A 448 4.27 14.50 -16.62
C LYS A 448 3.43 13.24 -16.82
N SER A 449 3.58 12.54 -17.95
CA SER A 449 2.78 11.36 -18.31
C SER A 449 1.27 11.62 -18.36
N GLN A 450 0.84 12.88 -18.50
CA GLN A 450 -0.56 13.28 -18.58
C GLN A 450 -1.11 13.23 -20.00
N ILE A 451 -0.24 13.33 -21.01
CA ILE A 451 -0.57 13.08 -22.41
C ILE A 451 0.30 11.92 -22.88
N GLN A 452 -0.32 10.87 -23.42
CA GLN A 452 0.37 9.68 -23.89
C GLN A 452 -0.15 9.26 -25.26
N VAL A 453 0.75 8.85 -26.15
CA VAL A 453 0.39 8.21 -27.42
C VAL A 453 0.57 6.71 -27.25
N HIS A 454 -0.43 5.93 -27.59
CA HIS A 454 -0.39 4.48 -27.51
C HIS A 454 0.08 3.86 -28.84
N GLU A 455 0.63 2.64 -28.82
CA GLU A 455 1.10 1.93 -30.03
C GLU A 455 0.04 1.79 -31.13
N ASN A 456 -1.25 1.76 -30.76
CA ASN A 456 -2.37 1.72 -31.70
C ASN A 456 -2.69 3.09 -32.36
N GLY A 457 -1.90 4.13 -32.07
CA GLY A 457 -2.06 5.48 -32.61
C GLY A 457 -3.11 6.34 -31.90
N SER A 458 -3.75 5.84 -30.85
CA SER A 458 -4.67 6.64 -30.03
C SER A 458 -3.92 7.50 -29.00
N ILE A 459 -4.48 8.66 -28.66
CA ILE A 459 -3.88 9.62 -27.74
C ILE A 459 -4.74 9.69 -26.48
N PHE A 460 -4.13 9.52 -25.33
CA PHE A 460 -4.78 9.56 -24.02
C PHE A 460 -4.36 10.82 -23.26
N MET A 461 -5.34 11.49 -22.66
CA MET A 461 -5.13 12.53 -21.66
C MET A 461 -5.65 12.05 -20.30
N PHE A 462 -4.77 12.01 -19.32
CA PHE A 462 -5.06 11.50 -17.98
C PHE A 462 -5.25 12.64 -16.96
N PRO A 463 -6.07 12.42 -15.92
CA PRO A 463 -6.09 13.29 -14.75
C PRO A 463 -4.72 13.43 -14.10
N GLN A 464 -4.49 14.53 -13.39
CA GLN A 464 -3.20 14.83 -12.73
C GLN A 464 -2.74 13.74 -11.76
N ASP A 465 -3.67 13.19 -10.96
CA ASP A 465 -3.35 12.27 -9.87
C ASP A 465 -4.07 10.91 -10.00
N SER A 466 -4.56 10.56 -11.19
CA SER A 466 -5.35 9.35 -11.39
C SER A 466 -5.21 8.75 -12.78
N HIS A 467 -5.30 7.41 -12.83
CA HIS A 467 -5.44 6.64 -14.07
C HIS A 467 -6.79 5.91 -14.12
N GLU A 468 -7.76 6.29 -13.28
CA GLU A 468 -9.10 5.67 -13.24
C GLU A 468 -10.00 6.12 -14.40
N GLY A 469 -9.59 7.13 -15.15
CA GLY A 469 -10.19 7.50 -16.42
C GLY A 469 -9.27 8.35 -17.27
N ALA A 470 -9.67 8.57 -18.52
CA ALA A 470 -8.93 9.31 -19.51
C ALA A 470 -9.87 9.88 -20.58
N LEU A 471 -9.44 10.99 -21.17
CA LEU A 471 -9.95 11.45 -22.46
C LEU A 471 -9.13 10.79 -23.56
N VAL A 472 -9.79 10.15 -24.52
CA VAL A 472 -9.14 9.37 -25.56
C VAL A 472 -9.45 9.98 -26.92
N PHE A 473 -8.43 10.13 -27.75
CA PHE A 473 -8.55 10.56 -29.13
C PHE A 473 -8.15 9.42 -30.04
N GLU A 474 -9.07 9.04 -30.91
CA GLU A 474 -8.91 7.96 -31.89
C GLU A 474 -9.14 8.55 -33.30
N ARG A 475 -8.35 8.16 -34.29
CA ARG A 475 -8.55 8.62 -35.67
C ARG A 475 -9.54 7.73 -36.40
N ASP A 476 -10.44 8.32 -37.17
CA ASP A 476 -11.22 7.57 -38.16
C ASP A 476 -10.43 7.32 -39.45
N THR A 477 -11.09 6.65 -40.41
CA THR A 477 -10.52 6.33 -41.73
C THR A 477 -10.21 7.57 -42.57
N SER A 478 -10.80 8.72 -42.25
CA SER A 478 -10.50 10.02 -42.90
C SER A 478 -9.29 10.73 -42.28
N GLY A 479 -8.76 10.22 -41.16
CA GLY A 479 -7.67 10.84 -40.43
C GLY A 479 -8.12 11.91 -39.42
N THR A 480 -9.44 12.07 -39.20
CA THR A 480 -10.00 13.03 -38.25
C THR A 480 -9.98 12.46 -36.83
N TRP A 481 -9.61 13.28 -35.84
CA TRP A 481 -9.57 12.87 -34.43
C TRP A 481 -10.95 12.97 -33.78
N ASN A 482 -11.43 11.84 -33.25
CA ASN A 482 -12.66 11.71 -32.50
C ASN A 482 -12.40 11.60 -30.99
N LYS A 483 -13.17 12.33 -30.19
CA LYS A 483 -13.03 12.42 -28.72
C LYS A 483 -13.94 11.41 -28.04
N ASN A 484 -13.37 10.53 -27.23
CA ASN A 484 -14.06 9.51 -26.42
C ASN A 484 -13.67 9.63 -24.94
N LYS A 485 -14.55 9.22 -24.02
CA LYS A 485 -14.26 9.14 -22.58
C LYS A 485 -14.11 7.68 -22.17
N LYS A 486 -13.08 7.35 -21.38
CA LYS A 486 -12.92 6.02 -20.76
C LYS A 486 -12.78 6.19 -19.26
N GLY A 487 -13.55 5.45 -18.47
CA GLY A 487 -13.48 5.47 -17.00
C GLY A 487 -13.96 6.78 -16.35
N LYS A 488 -13.44 7.09 -15.15
CA LYS A 488 -13.81 8.28 -14.36
C LYS A 488 -13.12 9.55 -14.87
N THR A 489 -13.88 10.43 -15.49
CA THR A 489 -13.39 11.70 -16.10
C THR A 489 -13.81 12.94 -15.32
N ASP A 490 -14.32 12.77 -14.09
CA ASP A 490 -14.71 13.81 -13.13
C ASP A 490 -13.53 14.37 -12.30
N GLN A 491 -12.31 13.95 -12.63
CA GLN A 491 -11.07 14.42 -12.02
C GLN A 491 -10.44 15.52 -12.91
N PRO A 492 -9.77 16.52 -12.30
CA PRO A 492 -9.11 17.57 -13.08
C PRO A 492 -7.95 17.02 -13.91
N PHE A 493 -7.79 17.54 -15.12
CA PHE A 493 -6.57 17.37 -15.90
C PHE A 493 -5.41 18.07 -15.20
N PHE A 494 -5.62 19.26 -14.67
CA PHE A 494 -4.61 19.97 -13.88
C PHE A 494 -5.29 20.89 -12.87
N SER A 495 -4.74 21.00 -11.66
CA SER A 495 -5.18 21.98 -10.68
C SER A 495 -4.01 22.49 -9.86
N GLN A 496 -4.05 23.78 -9.54
CA GLN A 496 -3.07 24.43 -8.68
C GLN A 496 -3.79 25.46 -7.82
N THR A 497 -3.57 25.41 -6.51
CA THR A 497 -4.26 26.29 -5.56
C THR A 497 -3.30 27.21 -4.84
N HIS A 498 -3.73 28.47 -4.69
CA HIS A 498 -3.05 29.53 -3.94
C HIS A 498 -4.02 30.16 -2.93
N PRO A 499 -3.55 30.98 -1.96
CA PRO A 499 -4.41 31.64 -0.97
C PRO A 499 -5.44 32.66 -1.53
N GLY A 500 -5.41 32.92 -2.83
CA GLY A 500 -6.32 33.86 -3.49
C GLY A 500 -7.79 33.43 -3.46
N ARG A 501 -8.70 34.42 -3.55
CA ARG A 501 -10.16 34.20 -3.56
C ARG A 501 -10.75 33.93 -4.95
N LYS A 502 -9.94 33.92 -6.01
CA LYS A 502 -10.39 33.72 -7.39
C LYS A 502 -9.75 32.48 -8.01
N VAL A 503 -10.52 31.73 -8.78
CA VAL A 503 -10.04 30.61 -9.61
C VAL A 503 -10.25 30.90 -11.10
N SER A 504 -9.25 30.61 -11.92
CA SER A 504 -9.40 30.52 -13.38
C SER A 504 -9.75 29.09 -13.76
N VAL A 505 -10.89 28.91 -14.42
CA VAL A 505 -11.39 27.59 -14.85
C VAL A 505 -11.23 27.45 -16.36
N TYR A 506 -10.68 26.31 -16.76
CA TYR A 506 -10.64 25.81 -18.13
C TYR A 506 -11.44 24.51 -18.18
N THR A 507 -12.43 24.46 -19.05
CA THR A 507 -13.30 23.31 -19.28
C THR A 507 -12.66 22.20 -20.11
N ASP A 508 -11.60 22.50 -20.85
CA ASP A 508 -10.83 21.50 -21.58
C ASP A 508 -9.31 21.75 -21.49
N PRO A 509 -8.47 20.71 -21.68
CA PRO A 509 -7.03 20.85 -21.60
C PRO A 509 -6.42 21.74 -22.69
N PHE A 510 -6.99 21.76 -23.89
CA PHE A 510 -6.42 22.50 -25.03
C PHE A 510 -6.52 24.01 -24.83
N GLY A 511 -7.65 24.50 -24.31
CA GLY A 511 -7.82 25.93 -23.98
C GLY A 511 -6.77 26.44 -22.98
N PHE A 512 -6.32 25.57 -22.08
CA PHE A 512 -5.24 25.86 -21.15
C PHE A 512 -3.85 25.77 -21.81
N ILE A 513 -3.58 24.67 -22.53
CA ILE A 513 -2.28 24.44 -23.19
C ILE A 513 -1.99 25.51 -24.25
N GLN A 514 -3.01 26.02 -24.95
CA GLN A 514 -2.87 27.08 -25.95
C GLN A 514 -2.17 28.32 -25.39
N LYS A 515 -2.42 28.66 -24.11
CA LYS A 515 -1.84 29.85 -23.46
C LYS A 515 -0.41 29.63 -22.95
N GLY A 516 0.10 28.40 -22.96
CA GLY A 516 1.49 28.01 -22.62
C GLY A 516 1.88 28.22 -21.15
N MET A 517 2.66 27.34 -20.52
CA MET A 517 2.93 27.35 -19.06
C MET A 517 3.43 28.69 -18.46
N ASN A 518 3.91 29.64 -19.27
CA ASN A 518 4.33 30.97 -18.80
C ASN A 518 3.21 31.76 -18.08
N HIS A 519 1.92 31.47 -18.34
CA HIS A 519 0.81 32.08 -17.58
C HIS A 519 0.71 31.57 -16.12
N LEU A 520 1.43 30.50 -15.76
CA LEU A 520 1.51 29.97 -14.38
C LEU A 520 2.55 30.68 -13.51
N ASN A 521 3.42 31.51 -14.10
CA ASN A 521 4.48 32.21 -13.37
C ASN A 521 3.98 33.40 -12.51
N HIS A 522 2.70 33.76 -12.60
CA HIS A 522 2.10 34.72 -11.68
C HIS A 522 1.84 34.02 -10.34
N ARG A 523 2.75 34.24 -9.39
CA ARG A 523 2.90 33.56 -8.08
C ARG A 523 1.67 33.46 -7.15
N ASN A 524 0.45 33.82 -7.56
CA ASN A 524 -0.72 33.91 -6.68
C ASN A 524 -2.07 33.50 -7.32
N HIS A 525 -2.11 32.74 -8.41
CA HIS A 525 -3.35 32.42 -9.13
C HIS A 525 -3.79 30.95 -8.98
N THR A 526 -4.99 30.74 -8.43
CA THR A 526 -5.63 29.41 -8.39
C THR A 526 -6.18 29.06 -9.78
N VAL A 527 -5.90 27.85 -10.26
CA VAL A 527 -6.27 27.35 -11.59
C VAL A 527 -6.89 25.96 -11.48
N LEU A 528 -7.97 25.74 -12.22
CA LEU A 528 -8.62 24.45 -12.42
C LEU A 528 -8.75 24.18 -13.93
N VAL A 529 -8.24 23.04 -14.38
CA VAL A 529 -8.32 22.57 -15.76
C VAL A 529 -8.98 21.20 -15.76
N MET A 530 -10.11 21.08 -16.44
CA MET A 530 -10.87 19.84 -16.54
C MET A 530 -10.40 19.03 -17.76
N LEU A 531 -10.64 17.71 -17.73
CA LEU A 531 -10.49 16.87 -18.93
C LEU A 531 -11.58 17.16 -19.96
N ASP A 532 -12.80 17.38 -19.48
CA ASP A 532 -13.95 17.82 -20.25
C ASP A 532 -14.91 18.53 -19.29
N TRP A 533 -15.79 19.38 -19.81
CA TRP A 533 -16.77 20.07 -18.97
C TRP A 533 -17.58 19.08 -18.13
N ASN A 534 -17.55 19.30 -16.81
CA ASN A 534 -18.30 18.54 -15.83
C ASN A 534 -18.49 19.37 -14.57
N GLU A 535 -19.74 19.78 -14.32
CA GLU A 535 -20.11 20.59 -13.16
C GLU A 535 -19.73 19.94 -11.83
N LYS A 536 -19.80 18.60 -11.71
CA LYS A 536 -19.39 17.88 -10.49
C LYS A 536 -17.92 18.11 -10.14
N THR A 537 -17.07 18.26 -11.15
CA THR A 537 -15.64 18.56 -10.96
C THR A 537 -15.47 19.95 -10.34
N LEU A 538 -16.26 20.93 -10.78
CA LEU A 538 -16.26 22.29 -10.22
C LEU A 538 -16.80 22.31 -8.78
N ASP A 539 -17.95 21.66 -8.53
CA ASP A 539 -18.54 21.54 -7.20
C ASP A 539 -17.52 20.95 -6.22
N ARG A 540 -16.86 19.86 -6.62
CA ARG A 540 -15.84 19.19 -5.83
C ARG A 540 -14.65 20.11 -5.56
N PHE A 541 -14.16 20.82 -6.57
CA PHE A 541 -13.05 21.75 -6.39
C PHE A 541 -13.38 22.90 -5.43
N LEU A 542 -14.56 23.51 -5.57
CA LEU A 542 -14.99 24.61 -4.71
C LEU A 542 -15.24 24.16 -3.26
N SER A 543 -15.79 22.97 -3.05
CA SER A 543 -15.98 22.40 -1.70
C SER A 543 -14.66 22.15 -0.96
N LEU A 544 -13.58 21.87 -1.69
CA LEU A 544 -12.23 21.71 -1.14
C LEU A 544 -11.53 23.04 -0.87
N HIS A 545 -12.05 24.14 -1.42
CA HIS A 545 -11.42 25.46 -1.40
C HIS A 545 -12.41 26.56 -1.00
N PRO A 546 -12.89 26.56 0.27
CA PRO A 546 -13.93 27.48 0.75
C PRO A 546 -13.54 28.96 0.71
N GLN A 547 -12.24 29.27 0.58
CA GLN A 547 -11.73 30.63 0.41
C GLN A 547 -12.09 31.26 -0.95
N ILE A 548 -12.46 30.44 -1.95
CA ILE A 548 -12.80 30.92 -3.28
C ILE A 548 -14.17 31.58 -3.27
N LYS A 549 -14.23 32.81 -3.80
CA LYS A 549 -15.43 33.64 -3.93
C LYS A 549 -15.67 34.11 -5.37
N GLY A 550 -14.76 33.79 -6.30
CA GLY A 550 -14.89 34.11 -7.71
C GLY A 550 -14.38 33.00 -8.60
N VAL A 551 -15.17 32.61 -9.60
CA VAL A 551 -14.84 31.64 -10.64
C VAL A 551 -14.83 32.37 -11.97
N HIS A 552 -13.72 32.30 -12.69
CA HIS A 552 -13.56 32.97 -13.98
C HIS A 552 -13.28 31.93 -15.05
N PHE A 553 -14.25 31.72 -15.94
CA PHE A 553 -14.10 30.81 -17.08
C PHE A 553 -13.25 31.43 -18.18
N LYS A 554 -12.22 30.71 -18.62
CA LYS A 554 -11.21 31.22 -19.55
C LYS A 554 -11.38 30.77 -20.99
N ASP A 555 -12.31 29.85 -21.23
CA ASP A 555 -12.65 29.25 -22.51
C ASP A 555 -14.17 29.32 -22.78
N LYS A 556 -14.54 29.42 -24.06
CA LYS A 556 -15.92 29.68 -24.51
C LYS A 556 -16.86 28.48 -24.36
N SER A 557 -16.33 27.30 -24.11
CA SER A 557 -17.08 26.04 -24.01
C SER A 557 -18.05 25.99 -22.83
N ALA A 558 -17.91 26.89 -21.84
CA ALA A 558 -18.85 27.04 -20.73
C ALA A 558 -20.03 28.00 -21.01
N GLU A 559 -20.06 28.69 -22.17
CA GLU A 559 -21.01 29.78 -22.43
C GLU A 559 -22.48 29.35 -22.35
N HIS A 560 -22.80 28.08 -22.65
CA HIS A 560 -24.18 27.59 -22.68
C HIS A 560 -24.84 27.39 -21.31
N ASP A 561 -24.07 27.30 -20.21
CA ASP A 561 -24.60 27.01 -18.86
C ASP A 561 -24.40 28.17 -17.86
N MET A 562 -23.95 29.34 -18.32
CA MET A 562 -23.50 30.43 -17.43
C MET A 562 -24.61 30.95 -16.50
N ASP A 563 -25.85 31.07 -16.98
CA ASP A 563 -26.98 31.56 -16.19
C ASP A 563 -27.36 30.59 -15.07
N HIS A 564 -27.30 29.28 -15.36
CA HIS A 564 -27.51 28.23 -14.38
C HIS A 564 -26.44 28.29 -13.28
N LEU A 565 -25.16 28.37 -13.68
CA LEU A 565 -24.04 28.45 -12.75
C LEU A 565 -24.10 29.72 -11.89
N GLN A 566 -24.36 30.88 -12.50
CA GLN A 566 -24.54 32.14 -11.77
C GLN A 566 -25.64 32.01 -10.73
N THR A 567 -26.78 31.42 -11.08
CA THR A 567 -27.90 31.21 -10.15
C THR A 567 -27.52 30.27 -9.01
N LYS A 568 -26.94 29.11 -9.32
CA LYS A 568 -26.55 28.08 -8.33
C LYS A 568 -25.53 28.62 -7.33
N TYR A 569 -24.50 29.29 -7.81
CA TYR A 569 -23.37 29.71 -6.98
C TYR A 569 -23.58 31.06 -6.29
N LYS A 570 -24.53 31.88 -6.75
CA LYS A 570 -24.93 33.12 -6.06
C LYS A 570 -25.43 32.85 -4.63
N GLY A 571 -26.19 31.77 -4.43
CA GLY A 571 -26.64 31.34 -3.10
C GLY A 571 -25.50 30.94 -2.14
N LEU A 572 -24.32 30.63 -2.68
CA LEU A 572 -23.12 30.26 -1.93
C LEU A 572 -22.13 31.43 -1.76
N GLY A 573 -22.50 32.64 -2.22
CA GLY A 573 -21.64 33.82 -2.20
C GLY A 573 -20.44 33.72 -3.13
N ILE A 574 -20.56 32.97 -4.23
CA ILE A 574 -19.52 32.78 -5.24
C ILE A 574 -19.96 33.47 -6.54
N SER A 575 -19.13 34.38 -7.03
CA SER A 575 -19.34 35.08 -8.30
C SER A 575 -18.82 34.26 -9.49
N ILE A 576 -19.56 34.23 -10.59
CA ILE A 576 -19.15 33.56 -11.84
C ILE A 576 -18.93 34.63 -12.92
N GLU A 577 -17.72 34.69 -13.48
CA GLU A 577 -17.31 35.60 -14.55
C GLU A 577 -17.13 34.82 -15.88
N SER A 578 -17.72 35.32 -16.97
CA SER A 578 -17.61 34.73 -18.32
C SER A 578 -16.31 35.12 -19.04
N PRO A 579 -15.89 34.35 -20.06
CA PRO A 579 -14.75 34.71 -20.90
C PRO A 579 -15.07 36.01 -21.66
N GLY A 580 -14.48 37.15 -21.24
CA GLY A 580 -14.60 38.42 -21.97
C GLY A 580 -15.10 39.62 -21.16
N HIS A 581 -15.44 39.48 -19.88
CA HIS A 581 -15.72 40.63 -19.01
C HIS A 581 -14.42 41.23 -18.44
N THR A 582 -13.72 42.04 -19.23
CA THR A 582 -12.79 43.03 -18.67
C THR A 582 -13.62 44.15 -18.07
N ARG A 583 -13.69 44.24 -16.73
CA ARG A 583 -14.08 45.52 -16.10
C ARG A 583 -13.10 46.59 -16.58
N PRO A 584 -13.57 47.78 -17.00
CA PRO A 584 -12.66 48.89 -17.29
C PRO A 584 -11.86 49.19 -16.02
N TYR A 585 -10.53 49.26 -16.15
CA TYR A 585 -9.67 49.77 -15.10
C TYR A 585 -10.16 51.18 -14.70
N PRO A 586 -10.29 51.51 -13.41
CA PRO A 586 -10.50 52.91 -13.03
C PRO A 586 -9.28 53.70 -13.49
N GLY A 587 -9.52 54.67 -14.36
CA GLY A 587 -8.48 55.51 -14.95
C GLY A 587 -7.65 56.16 -13.86
N ARG A 588 -6.33 56.12 -14.02
CA ARG A 588 -5.46 57.14 -13.43
C ARG A 588 -5.84 58.44 -14.11
N GLU A 589 -6.46 59.35 -13.36
CA GLU A 589 -6.44 60.76 -13.69
C GLU A 589 -4.97 61.20 -13.73
N HIS A 590 -4.48 61.48 -14.94
CA HIS A 590 -3.33 62.33 -15.13
C HIS A 590 -3.84 63.76 -15.04
N THR A 591 -3.68 64.40 -13.89
CA THR A 591 -3.65 65.86 -13.80
C THR A 591 -2.36 66.35 -14.48
N LEU A 592 -2.55 67.26 -15.45
CA LEU A 592 -1.52 68.07 -16.09
C LEU A 592 -0.78 68.95 -15.08
#